data_AF-A0A7J3J2U7-F1
#
_entry.id   AF-A0A7J3J2U7-F1
#
_cell.length_a   1.000
_cell.length_b   1.000
_cell.length_c   1.000
_cell.angle_alpha   90.00
_cell.angle_beta   90.00
_cell.angle_gamma   90.00
#
_symmetry.space_group_name_H-M   'P 1'
#
loop_
_entity.id
_entity.type
_entity.pdbx_description
1 polymer ?
#
loop_
_entity_poly.entity_id
_entity_poly.type
_entity_poly.pdbx_seq_one_letter_code
_entity_poly.pdbx_strand_id
1 'polypeptide(L)'
;MDPKSSKRWKRDENMFIEFLEALFFLLTAIMAVYLVRHYLFTVTVLKTSQKRKVNSNFGNEAYKPTVSVLIPARDEERVIGRILQRMTELTYPKDKLQVIVIDDASQDETGKIAEQVLQSLQLH
;
A
#
# COMPACT_ATOMS: atom_id res chain seq x y z
N MET A 1 26.01 49.80 45.63
CA MET A 1 25.44 49.00 44.52
C MET A 1 26.58 48.72 43.54
N ASP A 2 27.04 47.47 43.41
CA ASP A 2 28.19 47.12 42.56
C ASP A 2 27.74 46.92 41.08
N PRO A 3 28.22 47.74 40.13
CA PRO A 3 27.82 47.68 38.72
C PRO A 3 28.37 46.47 37.95
N LYS A 4 29.28 45.68 38.54
CA LYS A 4 29.82 44.47 37.89
C LYS A 4 28.90 43.26 37.99
N SER A 5 28.01 43.21 38.99
CA SER A 5 27.10 42.07 39.15
C SER A 5 26.05 42.04 38.04
N SER A 6 25.43 43.17 37.70
CA SER A 6 24.37 43.28 36.69
C SER A 6 24.81 42.89 35.27
N LYS A 7 26.08 43.11 34.91
CA LYS A 7 26.65 42.70 33.62
C LYS A 7 26.92 41.20 33.53
N ARG A 8 27.17 40.53 34.66
CA ARG A 8 27.44 39.08 34.68
C ARG A 8 26.16 38.28 34.44
N TRP A 9 25.05 38.67 35.11
CA TRP A 9 23.74 38.05 34.92
C TRP A 9 23.23 38.15 33.46
N LYS A 10 23.39 39.32 32.81
CA LYS A 10 23.02 39.49 31.39
C LYS A 10 23.81 38.65 30.41
N ARG A 11 25.07 38.34 30.72
CA ARG A 11 25.92 37.54 29.83
C ARG A 11 25.52 36.08 29.86
N ASP A 12 25.18 35.56 31.04
CA ASP A 12 24.75 34.17 31.20
C ASP A 12 23.36 33.94 30.58
N GLU A 13 22.46 34.94 30.66
CA GLU A 13 21.17 34.95 29.93
C GLU A 13 21.36 34.93 28.40
N ASN A 14 22.29 35.72 27.87
CA ASN A 14 22.57 35.73 26.42
C ASN A 14 23.15 34.41 25.93
N MET A 15 24.08 33.79 26.67
CA MET A 15 24.63 32.48 26.29
C MET A 15 23.56 31.37 26.30
N PHE A 16 22.60 31.45 27.22
CA PHE A 16 21.48 30.52 27.27
C PHE A 16 20.54 30.70 26.07
N ILE A 17 20.25 31.95 25.68
CA ILE A 17 19.43 32.26 24.49
C ILE A 17 20.13 31.80 23.21
N GLU A 18 21.42 32.09 23.05
CA GLU A 18 22.23 31.63 21.91
C GLU A 18 22.23 30.10 21.78
N PHE A 19 22.34 29.39 22.91
CA PHE A 19 22.24 27.94 22.95
C PHE A 19 20.87 27.43 22.52
N LEU A 20 19.79 28.03 23.03
CA LEU A 20 18.42 27.67 22.65
C LEU A 20 18.12 27.94 21.18
N GLU A 21 18.61 29.06 20.64
CA GLU A 21 18.49 29.39 19.21
C GLU A 21 19.24 28.37 18.36
N ALA A 22 20.48 28.04 18.71
CA ALA A 22 21.26 27.03 18.01
C ALA A 22 20.54 25.66 18.00
N LEU A 23 19.96 25.26 19.14
CA LEU A 23 19.16 24.04 19.25
C LEU A 23 17.90 24.10 18.38
N PHE A 24 17.19 25.23 18.37
CA PHE A 24 15.99 25.42 17.55
C PHE A 24 16.30 25.32 16.06
N PHE A 25 17.38 25.95 15.59
CA PHE A 25 17.80 25.86 14.18
C PHE A 25 18.23 24.44 13.81
N LEU A 26 18.92 23.74 14.71
CA LEU A 26 19.31 22.34 14.50
C LEU A 26 18.07 21.44 14.34
N LEU A 27 17.10 21.55 15.24
CA LEU A 27 15.85 20.76 15.17
C LEU A 27 15.07 21.09 13.90
N THR A 28 15.00 22.38 13.54
CA THR A 28 14.36 22.85 12.31
C THR A 28 15.03 22.25 11.07
N ALA A 29 16.36 22.22 11.03
CA ALA A 29 17.12 21.63 9.94
C ALA A 29 16.86 20.12 9.81
N ILE A 30 16.82 19.38 10.93
CA ILE A 30 16.49 17.95 10.95
C ILE A 30 15.07 17.71 10.40
N MET A 31 14.10 18.50 10.84
CA MET A 31 12.71 18.44 10.34
C MET A 31 12.65 18.72 8.83
N ALA A 32 13.37 19.73 8.35
CA ALA A 32 13.42 20.06 6.93
C ALA A 32 14.00 18.91 6.10
N VAL A 33 15.10 18.28 6.54
CA VAL A 33 15.68 17.10 5.87
C VAL A 33 14.70 15.93 5.84
N TYR A 34 13.99 15.68 6.96
CA TYR A 34 12.96 14.64 7.03
C TYR A 34 11.83 14.89 6.03
N LEU A 35 11.32 16.13 5.95
CA LEU A 35 10.26 16.50 5.01
C LEU A 35 10.71 16.37 3.56
N VAL A 36 11.92 16.82 3.22
CA VAL A 36 12.50 16.66 1.88
C VAL A 36 12.60 15.18 1.52
N ARG A 37 13.15 14.34 2.41
CA ARG A 37 13.22 12.88 2.20
C ARG A 37 11.82 12.29 1.98
N HIS A 38 10.85 12.66 2.81
CA HIS A 38 9.49 12.13 2.72
C HIS A 38 8.79 12.59 1.43
N TYR A 39 8.95 13.85 1.03
CA TYR A 39 8.44 14.38 -0.23
C TYR A 39 9.04 13.64 -1.44
N LEU A 40 10.37 13.46 -1.45
CA LEU A 40 11.07 12.69 -2.47
C LEU A 40 10.59 11.24 -2.52
N PHE A 41 10.41 10.58 -1.36
CA PHE A 41 9.90 9.22 -1.28
C PHE A 41 8.48 9.12 -1.86
N THR A 42 7.57 10.01 -1.48
CA THR A 42 6.19 10.03 -1.97
C THR A 42 6.13 10.26 -3.48
N VAL A 43 6.87 11.24 -4.01
CA VAL A 43 6.95 11.49 -5.45
C VAL A 43 7.54 10.29 -6.20
N THR A 44 8.58 9.66 -5.63
CA THR A 44 9.21 8.48 -6.24
C THR A 44 8.30 7.27 -6.23
N VAL A 45 7.57 7.02 -5.14
CA VAL A 45 6.60 5.93 -5.01
C VAL A 45 5.44 6.12 -5.98
N LEU A 46 4.90 7.32 -6.11
CA LEU A 46 3.82 7.61 -7.08
C LEU A 46 4.29 7.38 -8.51
N LYS A 47 5.48 7.87 -8.89
CA LYS A 47 6.06 7.64 -10.23
C LYS A 47 6.42 6.17 -10.49
N THR A 48 6.88 5.45 -9.47
CA THR A 48 7.26 4.03 -9.57
C THR A 48 6.03 3.12 -9.62
N SER A 49 4.98 3.44 -8.86
CA SER A 49 3.69 2.75 -8.91
C SER A 49 3.03 2.92 -10.28
N GLN A 50 3.17 4.09 -10.90
CA GLN A 50 2.69 4.34 -12.26
C GLN A 50 3.49 3.56 -13.32
N LYS A 51 4.83 3.41 -13.16
CA LYS A 51 5.65 2.55 -14.04
C LYS A 51 5.38 1.05 -13.88
N ARG A 52 4.80 0.61 -12.76
CA ARG A 52 4.39 -0.78 -12.55
C ARG A 52 3.01 -1.09 -13.17
N LYS A 53 2.28 -0.08 -13.64
CA LYS A 53 1.11 -0.24 -14.50
C LYS A 53 1.53 -0.13 -15.97
N VAL A 54 1.34 -1.24 -16.69
CA VAL A 54 1.17 -1.29 -18.16
C VAL A 54 2.50 -1.19 -18.95
N ASN A 55 3.34 -2.23 -18.82
CA ASN A 55 4.04 -2.81 -19.98
C ASN A 55 3.13 -3.85 -20.68
N SER A 56 1.83 -3.60 -20.72
CA SER A 56 0.96 -4.32 -21.65
C SER A 56 1.10 -3.60 -22.97
N ASN A 57 1.99 -4.12 -23.82
CA ASN A 57 1.85 -4.02 -25.26
C ASN A 57 0.48 -4.59 -25.64
N PHE A 58 -0.59 -3.81 -25.45
CA PHE A 58 -1.92 -4.09 -26.01
C PHE A 58 -1.88 -3.77 -27.51
N GLY A 59 -1.00 -4.46 -28.23
CA GLY A 59 -0.79 -4.33 -29.67
C GLY A 59 -1.39 -5.49 -30.46
N ASN A 60 -2.13 -6.40 -29.82
CA ASN A 60 -2.83 -7.47 -30.53
C ASN A 60 -4.05 -7.93 -29.72
N GLU A 61 -5.22 -7.36 -30.03
CA GLU A 61 -6.55 -7.86 -29.61
C GLU A 61 -6.74 -9.37 -29.91
N ALA A 62 -5.94 -9.91 -30.83
CA ALA A 62 -5.92 -11.32 -31.21
C ALA A 62 -5.18 -12.23 -30.21
N TYR A 63 -4.27 -11.71 -29.39
CA TYR A 63 -3.48 -12.55 -28.48
C TYR A 63 -4.20 -12.75 -27.15
N LYS A 64 -4.89 -13.88 -27.02
CA LYS A 64 -5.58 -14.32 -25.80
C LYS A 64 -4.98 -15.65 -25.32
N PRO A 65 -3.96 -15.63 -24.43
CA PRO A 65 -3.34 -16.83 -23.88
C PRO A 65 -4.27 -17.57 -22.92
N THR A 66 -3.97 -18.82 -22.59
CA THR A 66 -4.63 -19.49 -21.46
C THR A 66 -4.13 -18.87 -20.15
N VAL A 67 -5.04 -18.48 -19.28
CA VAL A 67 -4.76 -17.81 -18.00
C VAL A 67 -5.34 -18.63 -16.86
N SER A 68 -4.52 -18.89 -15.85
CA SER A 68 -4.95 -19.49 -14.59
C SER A 68 -4.88 -18.46 -13.47
N VAL A 69 -6.02 -18.22 -12.81
CA VAL A 69 -6.17 -17.34 -11.67
C VAL A 69 -6.21 -18.17 -10.40
N LEU A 70 -5.18 -18.03 -9.57
CA LEU A 70 -5.09 -18.70 -8.27
C LEU A 70 -5.63 -17.75 -7.19
N ILE A 71 -6.61 -18.22 -6.43
CA ILE A 71 -7.24 -17.47 -5.34
C ILE A 71 -6.92 -18.21 -4.04
N PRO A 72 -5.90 -17.81 -3.29
CA PRO A 72 -5.71 -18.30 -1.93
C PRO A 72 -6.83 -17.73 -1.05
N ALA A 73 -7.55 -18.59 -0.35
CA ALA A 73 -8.65 -18.22 0.51
C ALA A 73 -8.42 -18.87 1.88
N ARG A 74 -8.39 -18.05 2.93
CA ARG A 74 -8.36 -18.50 4.31
C ARG A 74 -9.26 -17.61 5.15
N ASP A 75 -10.29 -18.21 5.74
CA ASP A 75 -11.30 -17.50 6.54
C ASP A 75 -11.90 -16.29 5.77
N GLU A 76 -12.22 -16.49 4.48
CA GLU A 76 -12.72 -15.48 3.54
C GLU A 76 -14.22 -15.61 3.20
N GLU A 77 -15.04 -16.24 4.05
CA GLU A 77 -16.46 -16.54 3.77
C GLU A 77 -17.27 -15.33 3.24
N ARG A 78 -16.94 -14.12 3.72
CA ARG A 78 -17.67 -12.88 3.39
C ARG A 78 -17.36 -12.32 2.01
N VAL A 79 -16.24 -12.74 1.41
CA VAL A 79 -15.69 -12.14 0.20
C VAL A 79 -15.57 -13.15 -0.94
N ILE A 80 -15.27 -14.42 -0.63
CA ILE A 80 -14.98 -15.45 -1.62
C ILE A 80 -16.12 -15.62 -2.64
N GLY A 81 -17.39 -15.64 -2.20
CA GLY A 81 -18.53 -15.76 -3.09
C GLY A 81 -18.63 -14.61 -4.10
N ARG A 82 -18.36 -13.38 -3.65
CA ARG A 82 -18.36 -12.20 -4.53
C ARG A 82 -17.21 -12.23 -5.52
N ILE A 83 -16.02 -12.68 -5.09
CA ILE A 83 -14.86 -12.82 -5.99
C ILE A 83 -15.20 -13.81 -7.11
N LEU A 84 -15.72 -14.98 -6.75
CA LEU A 84 -16.05 -16.03 -7.72
C LEU A 84 -17.15 -15.57 -8.69
N GLN A 85 -18.18 -14.88 -8.21
CA GLN A 85 -19.18 -14.27 -9.08
C GLN A 85 -18.57 -13.25 -10.05
N ARG A 86 -17.62 -12.41 -9.62
CA ARG A 86 -16.95 -11.47 -10.53
C ARG A 86 -16.08 -12.18 -11.57
N MET A 87 -15.48 -13.31 -11.23
CA MET A 87 -14.71 -14.10 -12.20
C MET A 87 -15.60 -14.68 -13.31
N THR A 88 -16.87 -15.01 -13.02
CA THR A 88 -17.82 -15.50 -14.03
C THR A 88 -18.32 -14.38 -14.94
N GLU A 89 -18.31 -13.13 -14.47
CA GLU A 89 -18.68 -11.94 -15.26
C GLU A 89 -17.56 -11.45 -16.20
N LEU A 90 -16.35 -12.03 -16.12
CA LEU A 90 -15.25 -11.64 -17.00
C LEU A 90 -15.57 -11.93 -18.48
N THR A 91 -15.30 -10.97 -19.35
CA THR A 91 -15.44 -11.06 -20.81
C THR A 91 -14.30 -11.85 -21.49
N TYR A 92 -13.44 -12.51 -20.71
CA TYR A 92 -12.39 -13.39 -21.22
C TYR A 92 -12.99 -14.72 -21.72
N PRO A 93 -12.47 -15.32 -22.81
CA PRO A 93 -12.94 -16.62 -23.29
C PRO A 93 -12.91 -17.67 -22.18
N LYS A 94 -14.05 -18.31 -21.90
CA LYS A 94 -14.22 -19.25 -20.77
C LYS A 94 -13.38 -20.52 -20.93
N ASP A 95 -13.13 -20.94 -22.16
CA ASP A 95 -12.24 -22.04 -22.53
C ASP A 95 -10.76 -21.76 -22.24
N LYS A 96 -10.39 -20.48 -22.06
CA LYS A 96 -9.02 -20.05 -21.79
C LYS A 96 -8.82 -19.47 -20.40
N LEU A 97 -9.86 -19.45 -19.57
CA LEU A 97 -9.80 -18.97 -18.20
C LEU A 97 -10.00 -20.12 -17.24
N GLN A 98 -8.98 -20.37 -16.43
CA GLN A 98 -9.06 -21.31 -15.31
C GLN A 98 -9.04 -20.52 -14.01
N VAL A 99 -9.96 -20.81 -13.10
CA VAL A 99 -9.97 -20.24 -11.75
C VAL A 99 -9.76 -21.38 -10.76
N ILE A 100 -8.73 -21.28 -9.93
CA ILE A 100 -8.36 -22.29 -8.93
C ILE A 100 -8.44 -21.63 -7.56
N VAL A 101 -9.38 -22.06 -6.74
CA VAL A 101 -9.50 -21.64 -5.34
C VAL A 101 -8.68 -22.59 -4.48
N ILE A 102 -7.84 -22.04 -3.61
CA ILE A 102 -6.98 -22.79 -2.70
C ILE A 102 -7.42 -22.45 -1.29
N ASP A 103 -8.12 -23.38 -0.64
CA ASP A 103 -8.51 -23.24 0.77
C ASP A 103 -7.35 -23.67 1.69
N ASP A 104 -6.79 -22.72 2.43
CA ASP A 104 -5.69 -22.95 3.40
C ASP A 104 -6.24 -23.31 4.79
N ALA A 105 -6.96 -24.43 4.85
CA ALA A 105 -7.55 -24.99 6.07
C ALA A 105 -8.42 -23.99 6.86
N SER A 106 -9.31 -23.28 6.15
CA SER A 106 -10.26 -22.36 6.76
C SER A 106 -11.10 -23.04 7.84
N GLN A 107 -11.43 -22.30 8.89
CA GLN A 107 -12.29 -22.76 9.98
C GLN A 107 -13.75 -22.30 9.80
N ASP A 108 -14.01 -21.51 8.76
CA ASP A 108 -15.31 -20.94 8.43
C ASP A 108 -15.96 -21.62 7.22
N GLU A 109 -16.98 -21.01 6.62
CA GLU A 109 -17.70 -21.58 5.47
C GLU A 109 -17.06 -21.27 4.10
N THR A 110 -15.81 -20.80 4.05
CA THR A 110 -15.11 -20.40 2.81
C THR A 110 -15.18 -21.49 1.73
N GLY A 111 -14.78 -22.72 2.06
CA GLY A 111 -14.80 -23.85 1.12
C GLY A 111 -16.22 -24.19 0.64
N LYS A 112 -17.20 -24.20 1.55
CA LYS A 112 -18.60 -24.49 1.21
C LYS A 112 -19.19 -23.45 0.25
N ILE A 113 -18.91 -22.17 0.50
CA ILE A 113 -19.38 -21.07 -0.36
C ILE A 113 -18.76 -21.19 -1.76
N ALA A 114 -17.47 -21.54 -1.84
CA ALA A 114 -16.80 -21.77 -3.12
C ALA A 114 -17.45 -22.94 -3.91
N GLU A 115 -17.75 -24.05 -3.24
CA GLU A 115 -18.44 -25.20 -3.85
C GLU A 115 -19.87 -24.84 -4.31
N GLN A 116 -20.63 -24.09 -3.49
CA GLN A 116 -21.98 -23.65 -3.84
C GLN A 116 -21.97 -22.80 -5.12
N VAL A 117 -21.01 -21.87 -5.25
CA VAL A 117 -20.86 -21.07 -6.46
C VAL A 117 -20.53 -21.96 -7.65
N LEU A 118 -19.63 -22.94 -7.51
CA LEU A 118 -19.32 -23.88 -8.59
C LEU A 118 -20.55 -24.68 -9.05
N GLN A 119 -21.36 -25.19 -8.13
CA GLN A 119 -22.58 -25.94 -8.45
C GLN A 119 -23.61 -25.07 -9.17
N SER A 120 -23.76 -23.80 -8.76
CA SER A 120 -24.68 -22.86 -9.39
C SER A 120 -24.34 -22.60 -10.87
N LEU A 121 -23.06 -22.75 -11.24
CA LEU A 121 -22.55 -22.55 -12.59
C LEU A 121 -22.65 -23.79 -13.48
N GLN A 122 -22.77 -24.99 -12.90
CA GLN A 122 -22.88 -26.26 -13.64
C GLN A 122 -24.32 -26.63 -14.03
N LEU A 123 -25.32 -25.86 -13.60
CA LEU A 123 -26.74 -26.04 -13.96
C LEU A 123 -27.18 -25.17 -15.16
N HIS A 124 -26.24 -24.57 -15.89
CA HIS A 124 -26.45 -23.85 -17.16
C HIS A 124 -25.46 -24.35 -18.22
#